data_AF-A0AAU9BWM2-F1
#
_entry.id   AF-A0AAU9BWM2-F1
#
_cell.length_a   1.000
_cell.length_b   1.000
_cell.length_c   1.000
_cell.angle_alpha   90.00
_cell.angle_beta   90.00
_cell.angle_gamma   90.00
#
_symmetry.space_group_name_H-M   'P 1'
#
loop_
_entity.id
_entity.type
_entity.pdbx_description
1 polymer ?
#
loop_
_entity_poly.entity_id
_entity_poly.type
_entity_poly.pdbx_seq_one_letter_code
_entity_poly.pdbx_strand_id
1 'polypeptide(L)'
;MTTLKWDHAVQFVNQPDEAIATFAGQGLNAFAGGRPPGWGTWNALSYFGLTFIEFLAIYDYVGLASAQADFLLSGDAAQLLPEKAICILR
;
A
#
# COMPACT_ATOMS: atom_id res chain seq x y z
N MET A 1 -8.22 26.29 18.09
CA MET A 1 -7.04 25.78 17.37
C MET A 1 -7.30 24.33 17.01
N THR A 2 -7.07 23.94 15.76
CA THR A 2 -7.15 22.54 15.33
C THR A 2 -5.79 21.89 15.55
N THR A 3 -5.76 20.72 16.18
CA THR A 3 -4.55 19.92 16.36
C THR A 3 -4.48 18.85 15.27
N LEU A 4 -3.41 18.83 14.49
CA LEU A 4 -3.12 17.75 13.56
C LEU A 4 -2.32 16.66 14.30
N LYS A 5 -2.67 15.40 14.07
CA LYS A 5 -1.96 14.23 14.58
C LYS A 5 -1.48 13.38 13.42
N TRP A 6 -0.35 12.72 13.60
CA TRP A 6 0.16 11.79 12.62
C TRP A 6 -0.58 10.46 12.71
N ASP A 7 -1.25 10.09 11.62
CA ASP A 7 -2.04 8.87 11.53
C ASP A 7 -1.21 7.69 11.01
N HIS A 8 -0.60 7.82 9.83
CA HIS A 8 0.23 6.76 9.27
C HIS A 8 1.22 7.26 8.21
N ALA A 9 2.12 6.38 7.81
CA ALA A 9 2.94 6.54 6.61
C ALA A 9 2.61 5.43 5.61
N VAL A 10 2.55 5.78 4.32
CA VAL A 10 2.36 4.82 3.23
C VAL A 10 3.71 4.54 2.59
N GLN A 11 4.04 3.26 2.43
CA GLN A 11 5.19 2.78 1.68
C GLN A 11 4.70 1.93 0.50
N PHE A 12 5.01 2.38 -0.72
CA PHE A 12 4.70 1.60 -1.92
C PHE A 12 5.62 0.39 -2.03
N VAL A 13 5.04 -0.79 -2.14
CA VAL A 13 5.75 -2.07 -2.29
C VAL A 13 5.09 -2.90 -3.40
N ASN A 14 5.84 -3.78 -4.06
CA ASN A 14 5.25 -4.64 -5.09
C ASN A 14 4.47 -5.81 -4.48
N GLN A 15 4.92 -6.33 -3.33
CA GLN A 15 4.33 -7.46 -2.63
C GLN A 15 4.22 -7.17 -1.13
N PRO A 16 3.01 -6.88 -0.60
CA PRO A 16 2.83 -6.63 0.83
C PRO A 16 3.23 -7.83 1.71
N ASP A 17 3.10 -9.06 1.22
CA ASP A 17 3.52 -10.27 1.92
C ASP A 17 5.04 -10.35 2.15
N GLU A 18 5.84 -9.81 1.24
CA GLU A 18 7.29 -9.72 1.41
C GLU A 18 7.67 -8.69 2.48
N ALA A 19 6.92 -7.59 2.56
CA ALA A 19 7.09 -6.61 3.64
C ALA A 19 6.76 -7.23 5.00
N ILE A 20 5.71 -8.06 5.08
CA ILE A 20 5.37 -8.83 6.28
C ILE A 20 6.52 -9.75 6.69
N ALA A 21 7.04 -10.56 5.75
CA ALA A 21 8.14 -11.47 6.03
C ALA A 21 9.42 -10.74 6.48
N THR A 22 9.73 -9.61 5.83
CA THR A 22 10.88 -8.77 6.18
C THR A 22 10.76 -8.21 7.60
N PHE A 23 9.59 -7.69 7.96
CA PHE A 23 9.32 -7.18 9.30
C PHE A 23 9.42 -8.29 10.35
N ALA A 24 8.84 -9.46 10.07
CA ALA A 24 8.93 -10.62 10.96
C ALA A 24 10.38 -11.03 11.21
N GLY A 25 11.23 -11.04 10.17
CA GLY A 25 12.66 -11.33 10.30
C GLY A 25 13.45 -10.32 11.15
N GLN A 26 12.91 -9.13 11.36
CA GLN A 26 13.49 -8.07 12.21
C GLN A 26 12.84 -7.99 13.60
N GLY A 27 11.94 -8.91 13.94
CA GLY A 27 11.19 -8.89 15.20
C GLY A 27 10.07 -7.85 15.25
N LEU A 28 9.64 -7.35 14.10
CA LEU A 28 8.50 -6.43 13.96
C LEU A 28 7.25 -7.20 13.51
N ASN A 29 6.08 -6.67 13.83
CA ASN A 29 4.79 -7.27 13.47
C ASN A 29 4.13 -6.50 12.33
N ALA A 30 3.85 -7.19 11.24
CA ALA A 30 3.02 -6.71 10.15
C ALA A 30 2.00 -7.78 9.78
N PHE A 31 0.83 -7.36 9.28
CA PHE A 31 -0.30 -8.25 9.00
C PHE A 31 -0.90 -7.91 7.65
N ALA A 32 -1.48 -8.90 6.99
CA ALA A 32 -2.29 -8.66 5.79
C ALA A 32 -3.44 -7.72 6.15
N GLY A 33 -3.61 -6.67 5.35
CA GLY A 33 -4.67 -5.70 5.52
C GLY A 33 -5.85 -6.02 4.58
N GLY A 34 -6.38 -4.99 3.94
CA GLY A 34 -7.56 -5.05 3.10
C GLY A 34 -7.29 -4.95 1.60
N ARG A 35 -8.36 -5.21 0.84
CA ARG A 35 -8.49 -4.92 -0.59
C ARG A 35 -9.72 -4.03 -0.79
N PRO A 36 -9.58 -2.69 -0.72
CA PRO A 36 -10.72 -1.81 -0.87
C PRO A 36 -11.37 -1.99 -2.25
N PRO A 37 -12.68 -2.31 -2.32
CA PRO A 37 -13.35 -2.50 -3.60
C PRO A 37 -13.25 -1.26 -4.49
N GLY A 38 -12.83 -1.45 -5.74
CA GLY A 38 -12.76 -0.39 -6.74
C GLY A 38 -11.50 0.48 -6.68
N TRP A 39 -10.56 0.22 -5.77
CA TRP A 39 -9.33 1.02 -5.66
C TRP A 39 -8.15 0.44 -6.45
N GLY A 40 -8.21 -0.85 -6.79
CA GLY A 40 -7.12 -1.57 -7.46
C GLY A 40 -5.90 -1.81 -6.57
N THR A 41 -5.97 -1.48 -5.28
CA THR A 41 -4.87 -1.61 -4.32
C THR A 41 -5.17 -2.59 -3.18
N TRP A 42 -4.11 -3.16 -2.63
CA TRP A 42 -4.16 -4.02 -1.46
C TRP A 42 -2.99 -3.68 -0.55
N ASN A 43 -3.15 -3.94 0.75
CA ASN A 43 -2.15 -3.52 1.71
C ASN A 43 -1.79 -4.57 2.76
N ALA A 44 -0.69 -4.28 3.45
CA ALA A 44 -0.33 -4.86 4.74
C ALA A 44 -0.07 -3.72 5.74
N LEU A 45 -0.31 -3.98 7.03
CA LEU A 45 -0.28 -2.97 8.08
C LEU A 45 0.66 -3.38 9.21
N SER A 46 1.50 -2.45 9.66
CA SER A 46 2.37 -2.59 10.84
C SER A 46 2.04 -1.50 11.86
N TYR A 47 1.48 -1.87 13.01
CA TYR A 47 1.00 -0.94 14.03
C TYR A 47 2.07 -0.59 15.08
N PHE A 48 2.14 0.69 15.44
CA PHE A 48 3.03 1.27 16.46
C PHE A 48 2.22 2.11 17.47
N GLY A 49 1.19 1.51 18.04
CA GLY A 49 0.23 2.20 18.90
C GLY A 49 -0.90 2.82 18.09
N LEU A 50 -1.03 4.15 18.11
CA LEU A 50 -2.05 4.87 17.34
C LEU A 50 -1.62 5.21 15.91
N THR A 51 -0.35 4.99 15.58
CA THR A 51 0.22 5.25 14.26
C THR A 51 0.66 3.94 13.62
N PHE A 52 0.59 3.84 12.30
CA PHE A 52 0.98 2.63 11.58
C PHE A 52 1.73 2.91 10.28
N ILE A 53 2.36 1.87 9.74
CA ILE A 53 2.91 1.85 8.39
C ILE A 53 1.95 1.03 7.53
N GLU A 54 1.51 1.60 6.41
CA GLU A 54 0.75 0.93 5.37
C GLU A 54 1.66 0.58 4.20
N PHE A 55 1.86 -0.71 3.97
CA PHE A 55 2.51 -1.21 2.77
C PHE A 55 1.48 -1.37 1.68
N LEU A 56 1.49 -0.49 0.69
CA LEU A 56 0.47 -0.43 -0.36
C LEU A 56 1.02 -0.95 -1.68
N ALA A 57 0.26 -1.83 -2.33
CA ALA A 57 0.58 -2.42 -3.62
C ALA A 57 -0.61 -2.35 -4.57
N ILE A 58 -0.37 -2.53 -5.87
CA ILE A 58 -1.43 -2.70 -6.88
C ILE A 58 -1.78 -4.19 -6.96
N TYR A 59 -3.08 -4.52 -6.93
CA TYR A 59 -3.58 -5.87 -7.26
C TYR A 59 -4.36 -5.91 -8.58
N ASP A 60 -4.95 -4.78 -9.00
CA ASP A 60 -5.75 -4.67 -10.23
C ASP A 60 -5.51 -3.31 -10.90
N TYR A 61 -4.75 -3.34 -12.00
CA TYR A 61 -4.43 -2.14 -12.78
C TYR A 61 -5.64 -1.51 -13.47
N VAL A 62 -6.68 -2.28 -13.81
CA VAL A 62 -7.90 -1.73 -14.44
C VAL A 62 -8.72 -0.97 -13.40
N GLY A 63 -8.90 -1.56 -12.22
CA GLY A 63 -9.50 -0.90 -11.07
C GLY A 63 -8.72 0.35 -10.66
N LEU A 64 -7.39 0.27 -10.61
CA LEU A 64 -6.53 1.41 -10.28
C LEU A 64 -6.68 2.56 -11.29
N ALA A 65 -6.68 2.25 -12.59
CA ALA A 65 -6.84 3.25 -13.65
C ALA A 65 -8.20 3.98 -13.59
N SER A 66 -9.22 3.30 -13.07
CA SER A 66 -10.54 3.91 -12.83
C SER A 66 -10.54 4.74 -11.54
N ALA A 67 -9.77 4.34 -10.53
CA ALA A 67 -9.69 4.97 -9.21
C ALA A 67 -8.78 6.20 -9.14
N GLN A 68 -7.76 6.29 -10.00
CA GLN A 68 -6.69 7.29 -9.89
C GLN A 68 -7.15 8.75 -10.00
N ALA A 69 -8.33 9.00 -10.58
CA ALA A 69 -8.90 10.35 -10.67
C ALA A 69 -9.56 10.80 -9.36
N ASP A 70 -10.05 9.85 -8.57
CA ASP A 70 -10.83 10.10 -7.36
C ASP A 70 -10.02 9.87 -6.07
N PHE A 71 -8.98 9.03 -6.12
CA PHE A 71 -8.19 8.64 -4.97
C PHE A 71 -6.70 8.93 -5.17
N LEU A 72 -6.17 9.83 -4.34
CA LEU A 72 -4.78 10.28 -4.40
C LEU A 72 -3.78 9.11 -4.31
N LEU A 73 -3.99 8.19 -3.36
CA LEU A 73 -3.11 7.03 -3.18
C LEU A 73 -3.12 6.07 -4.37
N SER A 74 -4.25 5.94 -5.08
CA SER A 74 -4.32 5.16 -6.31
C SER A 74 -3.55 5.83 -7.44
N GLY A 75 -3.63 7.17 -7.55
CA GLY A 75 -2.82 7.95 -8.49
C GLY A 75 -1.32 7.86 -8.21
N ASP A 76 -0.93 8.00 -6.94
CA ASP A 76 0.47 7.92 -6.52
C ASP A 76 1.04 6.52 -6.71
N ALA A 77 0.27 5.47 -6.38
CA ALA A 77 0.68 4.08 -6.59
C ALA A 77 1.01 3.78 -8.07
N ALA A 78 0.24 4.36 -9.00
CA ALA A 78 0.49 4.20 -10.44
C ALA A 78 1.81 4.82 -10.90
N GLN A 79 2.35 5.80 -10.16
CA GLN A 79 3.56 6.54 -10.53
C GLN A 79 4.81 6.12 -9.74
N LEU A 80 4.63 5.74 -8.47
CA LEU A 80 5.71 5.66 -7.46
C LEU A 80 6.06 4.24 -7.03
N LEU A 81 5.33 3.21 -7.48
CA LEU A 81 5.74 1.84 -7.19
C LEU A 81 7.16 1.57 -7.71
N PRO A 82 8.02 0.97 -6.87
CA PRO A 82 9.45 0.87 -7.11
C PRO A 82 9.81 0.02 -8.35
N GLU A 83 8.85 -0.72 -8.90
CA GLU A 83 8.98 -1.27 -10.24
C GLU A 83 7.80 -0.87 -11.14
N LYS A 84 8.11 -0.15 -12.22
CA LYS A 84 7.45 -0.40 -13.51
C LYS A 84 7.79 -1.82 -14.02
N ALA A 85 7.57 -2.86 -13.22
CA ALA A 85 7.77 -4.25 -13.59
C ALA A 85 6.67 -4.67 -14.55
N ILE A 86 6.85 -4.30 -15.81
CA ILE A 86 6.73 -5.21 -16.94
C ILE A 86 5.51 -6.14 -16.81
N CYS A 87 4.34 -5.60 -17.10
CA CYS A 87 3.30 -6.39 -17.73
C CYS A 87 3.79 -6.73 -19.16
N ILE A 88 4.75 -7.67 -19.26
CA ILE A 88 4.86 -8.49 -20.47
C ILE A 88 3.76 -9.52 -20.29
N LEU A 89 2.71 -9.32 -21.07
CA LEU A 89 1.74 -10.33 -21.43
C LEU A 89 2.47 -11.66 -21.68
N ARG A 90 1.90 -12.74 -21.16
CA ARG A 90 2.21 -14.12 -21.57
C ARG A 90 2.38 -14.24 -23.08
#